data_AF-A0A925WN90-F1
#
_entry.id   AF-A0A925WN90-F1
#
_cell.length_a   1.000
_cell.length_b   1.000
_cell.length_c   1.000
_cell.angle_alpha   90.00
_cell.angle_beta   90.00
_cell.angle_gamma   90.00
#
_symmetry.space_group_name_H-M   'P 1'
#
loop_
_entity.id
_entity.type
_entity.pdbx_description
1 polymer ?
#
loop_
_entity_poly.entity_id
_entity_poly.type
_entity_poly.pdbx_seq_one_letter_code
_entity_poly.pdbx_strand_id
1 'polypeptide(L)' 'METTQSINLISTNPTVRNGRPCIAGTTIEVAVIVTAKLVRQQSPDDIASAYRLTLAHS' A
#
# COMPACT_ATOMS: atom_id res chain seq x y z
N MET A 1 1.30 -3.04 24.63
CA MET A 1 0.31 -3.49 23.64
C MET A 1 0.85 -3.04 22.29
N GLU A 2 1.28 -3.98 21.46
CA GLU A 2 1.85 -3.69 20.14
C GLU A 2 0.70 -3.70 19.11
N THR A 3 0.60 -2.66 18.30
CA THR A 3 -0.42 -2.57 17.23
C THR A 3 0.30 -2.60 15.90
N THR A 4 0.17 -3.70 15.16
CA THR A 4 0.75 -3.83 13.82
C THR A 4 -0.29 -3.41 12.78
N GLN A 5 -0.09 -2.24 12.19
CA GLN A 5 -0.88 -1.80 11.04
C GLN A 5 -0.21 -2.29 9.75
N SER A 6 -0.85 -3.20 9.03
CA SER A 6 -0.34 -3.74 7.75
C SER A 6 -1.22 -3.33 6.58
N ILE A 7 -0.60 -2.91 5.47
CA ILE A 7 -1.27 -2.55 4.22
C ILE A 7 -1.02 -3.66 3.20
N ASN A 8 -1.94 -4.63 3.10
CA ASN A 8 -2.13 -5.63 2.04
C ASN A 8 -0.94 -6.53 1.62
N LEU A 9 -1.27 -7.57 0.82
CA LEU A 9 -0.32 -8.40 0.08
C LEU A 9 0.27 -7.61 -1.10
N ILE A 10 1.57 -7.74 -1.37
CA ILE A 10 2.22 -7.15 -2.56
C ILE A 10 2.20 -8.19 -3.69
N SER A 11 1.82 -7.77 -4.89
CA SER A 11 1.83 -8.61 -6.10
C SER A 11 2.68 -7.97 -7.20
N THR A 12 3.36 -8.80 -7.98
CA THR A 12 4.09 -8.40 -9.18
C THR A 12 3.52 -9.15 -10.37
N ASN A 13 3.12 -8.41 -11.41
CA ASN A 13 2.64 -8.98 -12.66
C ASN A 13 3.36 -8.28 -13.83
N PRO A 14 4.16 -9.00 -14.65
CA PRO A 14 4.90 -8.42 -15.77
C PRO A 14 4.03 -7.64 -16.76
N THR A 15 2.75 -8.02 -16.91
CA THR A 15 1.81 -7.37 -17.84
C THR A 15 1.17 -6.11 -17.25
N VAL A 16 1.35 -5.84 -15.96
CA VAL A 16 0.81 -4.67 -15.27
C VAL A 16 1.96 -3.76 -14.85
N ARG A 17 1.90 -2.48 -15.24
CA ARG A 17 2.91 -1.46 -14.86
C ARG A 17 4.36 -1.91 -15.11
N ASN A 18 4.61 -2.70 -16.16
CA ASN A 18 5.93 -3.28 -16.49
C ASN A 18 6.55 -4.12 -15.35
N GLY A 19 5.73 -4.86 -14.59
CA GLY A 19 6.21 -5.72 -13.50
C GLY A 19 6.50 -4.99 -12.19
N ARG A 20 6.18 -3.70 -12.08
CA ARG A 20 6.36 -2.97 -10.82
C ARG A 20 5.48 -3.56 -9.72
N PRO A 21 5.99 -3.67 -8.48
CA PRO A 21 5.20 -4.14 -7.34
C PRO A 21 3.98 -3.25 -7.12
N CYS A 22 2.82 -3.88 -7.07
CA CYS A 22 1.55 -3.23 -6.80
C CYS A 22 0.89 -3.86 -5.57
N ILE A 23 0.03 -3.09 -4.90
CA ILE A 23 -0.84 -3.62 -3.87
C ILE A 23 -1.80 -4.64 -4.51
N ALA A 24 -1.84 -5.86 -3.99
CA ALA A 24 -2.64 -6.95 -4.53
C ALA A 24 -4.11 -6.56 -4.65
N GLY A 25 -4.75 -6.99 -5.75
CA GLY A 25 -6.13 -6.61 -6.05
C GLY A 25 -6.28 -5.15 -6.54
N THR A 26 -5.18 -4.42 -6.72
CA THR A 26 -5.19 -3.04 -7.22
C THR A 26 -4.11 -2.82 -8.28
N THR A 27 -4.13 -1.64 -8.89
CA THR A 27 -3.03 -1.15 -9.76
C THR A 27 -2.19 -0.06 -9.08
N ILE A 28 -2.26 0.06 -7.75
CA ILE A 28 -1.54 1.05 -6.97
C ILE A 28 -0.13 0.54 -6.73
N GLU A 29 0.86 1.28 -7.22
CA GLU A 29 2.27 0.92 -7.04
C GLU A 29 2.68 1.06 -5.57
N VAL A 30 3.48 0.11 -5.07
CA VAL A 30 4.02 0.14 -3.70
C VAL A 30 4.84 1.41 -3.47
N ALA A 31 5.54 1.90 -4.50
CA ALA A 31 6.32 3.14 -4.42
C ALA A 31 5.47 4.35 -3.99
N VAL A 32 4.22 4.43 -4.45
CA VAL A 32 3.29 5.51 -4.08
C VAL A 32 2.96 5.46 -2.59
N ILE A 33 2.76 4.26 -2.05
CA ILE A 33 2.52 4.03 -0.61
C ILE A 33 3.75 4.41 0.21
N VAL A 34 4.94 4.02 -0.24
CA VAL A 34 6.21 4.38 0.40
C VAL A 34 6.40 5.90 0.41
N THR A 35 6.14 6.59 -0.71
CA THR A 35 6.21 8.06 -0.78
C THR A 35 5.19 8.72 0.16
N ALA A 36 3.96 8.21 0.20
CA ALA A 36 2.93 8.72 1.10
C ALA A 36 3.35 8.61 2.57
N LYS A 37 3.96 7.47 2.95
CA LYS A 37 4.41 7.24 4.32
C LYS A 37 5.67 8.04 4.69
N LEU A 38 6.71 8.00 3.85
CA LEU A 38 8.03 8.53 4.21
C LEU A 38 8.19 10.01 3.85
N VAL A 39 7.65 10.44 2.71
CA VAL A 39 7.82 11.82 2.23
C VAL A 39 6.70 12.71 2.74
N ARG A 40 5.46 12.22 2.66
CA ARG A 40 4.27 12.98 3.10
C ARG A 40 3.89 12.72 4.56
N GLN A 41 4.58 11.81 5.23
CA GLN A 41 4.37 11.47 6.65
C GLN A 41 2.93 11.09 6.99
N GLN A 42 2.19 10.56 6.02
CA GLN A 42 0.80 10.15 6.21
C GLN A 42 0.72 8.93 7.14
N SER A 43 -0.31 8.89 7.98
CA SER A 43 -0.59 7.70 8.79
C SER A 43 -1.09 6.55 7.90
N PRO A 44 -1.00 5.29 8.34
CA PRO A 44 -1.58 4.17 7.60
C PRO A 44 -3.08 4.35 7.34
N ASP A 45 -3.82 4.94 8.28
CA ASP A 45 -5.23 5.28 8.14
C ASP A 45 -5.47 6.34 7.05
N ASP A 46 -4.65 7.40 6.99
CA ASP A 46 -4.73 8.41 5.94
C ASP A 46 -4.46 7.82 4.55
N ILE A 47 -3.47 6.93 4.47
CA ILE A 47 -3.10 6.23 3.22
C ILE A 47 -4.24 5.30 2.80
N ALA A 48 -4.78 4.52 3.74
CA ALA A 48 -5.90 3.62 3.49
C ALA A 48 -7.12 4.38 2.95
N SER A 49 -7.45 5.50 3.58
CA SER A 49 -8.53 6.39 3.15
C SER A 49 -8.27 6.98 1.75
N ALA A 50 -7.09 7.56 1.53
CA ALA A 50 -6.73 8.23 0.29
C ALA A 50 -6.75 7.29 -0.94
N TYR A 51 -6.34 6.04 -0.76
CA TYR A 51 -6.25 5.05 -1.84
C TYR A 51 -7.36 4.00 -1.82
N ARG A 52 -8.38 4.16 -0.94
CA ARG A 52 -9.47 3.20 -0.72
C ARG A 52 -8.95 1.78 -0.47
N LEU A 53 -7.89 1.66 0.31
CA LEU A 53 -7.32 0.39 0.74
C LEU A 53 -7.92 -0.01 2.09
N THR A 54 -8.06 -1.31 2.30
CA THR A 54 -8.37 -1.87 3.61
C THR A 54 -7.09 -2.12 4.38
N LEU A 55 -7.04 -1.67 5.64
CA LEU A 55 -5.97 -2.08 6.56
C LEU A 55 -6.20 -3.54 6.95
N ALA A 56 -5.14 -4.34 6.87
CA ALA A 56 -5.18 -5.68 7.43
C ALA A 56 -4.97 -5.59 8.94
N HIS A 57 -5.78 -6.33 9.68
CA HIS A 57 -5.69 -6.44 11.14
C HIS A 57 -5.23 -7.87 11.42
N SER A 58 -4.10 -8.02 12.11
CA SER A 58 -3.49 -9.30 12.48
C SER A 58 -3.33 -9.39 13.98
#